data_AF-A0A7C4LV38-F1
#
_entry.id   AF-A0A7C4LV38-F1
#
_cell.length_a   1.000
_cell.length_b   1.000
_cell.length_c   1.000
_cell.angle_alpha   90.00
_cell.angle_beta   90.00
_cell.angle_gamma   90.00
#
_symmetry.space_group_name_H-M   'P 1'
#
loop_
_entity.id
_entity.type
_entity.pdbx_description
1 polymer ?
#
loop_
_entity_poly.entity_id
_entity_poly.type
_entity_poly.pdbx_seq_one_letter_code
_entity_poly.pdbx_strand_id
1 'polypeptide(L)'
;MKKFIYSLMLLPLTSFAADGVSPPKDKPMFNNLDEVLAKIYDLMDWVFTGAFILTILFVLIAAYKMITSGGGKGVEEGKQTLIWAIIGFAVALIAKAVPVVVESFLGV
;
A
#
# COMPACT_ATOMS: atom_id res chain seq x y z
N MET A 1 0.94 62.08 16.75
CA MET A 1 1.13 60.77 17.42
C MET A 1 0.03 59.75 17.13
N LYS A 2 -1.27 60.10 17.17
CA LYS A 2 -2.37 59.14 16.86
C LYS A 2 -2.27 58.47 15.48
N LYS A 3 -1.89 59.20 14.42
CA LYS A 3 -1.77 58.63 13.05
C LYS A 3 -0.67 57.57 12.90
N PHE A 4 0.36 57.61 13.74
CA PHE A 4 1.45 56.62 13.75
C PHE A 4 1.02 55.32 14.43
N ILE A 5 0.18 55.43 15.47
CA ILE A 5 -0.37 54.29 16.23
C ILE A 5 -1.32 53.46 15.35
N TYR A 6 -2.13 54.09 14.50
CA TYR A 6 -3.00 53.37 13.56
C TYR A 6 -2.22 52.57 12.50
N SER A 7 -1.06 53.07 12.05
CA SER A 7 -0.21 52.35 11.10
C SER A 7 0.48 51.13 11.72
N LEU A 8 0.80 51.17 13.01
CA LEU A 8 1.45 50.07 13.72
C LEU A 8 0.49 48.91 14.03
N MET A 9 -0.80 49.22 14.24
CA MET A 9 -1.85 48.20 14.48
C MET A 9 -2.31 47.47 13.21
N LEU A 10 -2.01 47.99 12.01
CA LEU A 10 -2.40 47.39 10.72
C LEU A 10 -1.32 46.49 10.08
N LEU A 11 -0.08 46.51 10.59
CA LEU A 11 1.01 45.64 10.14
C LEU A 11 0.70 44.13 10.23
N PRO A 12 0.09 43.58 11.31
CA PRO A 12 -0.16 42.15 11.38
C PRO A 12 -1.21 41.68 10.36
N LEU A 13 -2.12 42.56 9.90
CA LEU A 13 -3.13 42.21 8.88
C LEU A 13 -2.52 42.03 7.48
N THR A 14 -1.46 42.76 7.15
CA THR A 14 -0.76 42.58 5.87
C THR A 14 0.12 41.32 5.84
N SER A 15 0.59 40.86 7.00
CA SER A 15 1.37 39.62 7.10
C SER A 15 0.53 38.37 6.81
N PHE A 16 -0.80 38.41 7.03
CA PHE A 16 -1.72 37.32 6.70
C PHE A 16 -2.31 37.40 5.28
N ALA A 17 -2.04 38.47 4.52
CA ALA A 17 -2.48 38.62 3.13
C ALA A 17 -1.38 38.25 2.11
N ALA A 18 -0.15 38.00 2.57
CA ALA A 18 1.02 37.71 1.73
C ALA A 18 1.29 36.22 1.50
N ASP A 19 0.52 35.32 2.11
CA ASP A 19 0.44 33.95 1.60
C ASP A 19 -0.35 34.03 0.29
N GLY A 20 0.39 34.18 -0.81
CA GLY A 20 -0.15 34.17 -2.15
C GLY A 20 -0.98 32.90 -2.34
N VAL A 21 -2.29 33.04 -2.23
CA VAL A 21 -3.27 32.08 -2.73
C VAL A 21 -3.17 32.18 -4.26
N SER A 22 -2.09 31.65 -4.82
CA SER A 22 -2.15 31.14 -6.17
C SER A 22 -3.27 30.10 -6.16
N PRO A 23 -4.25 30.15 -7.09
CA PRO A 23 -5.22 29.08 -7.21
C PRO A 23 -4.46 27.75 -7.21
N PRO A 24 -4.96 26.70 -6.52
CA PRO A 24 -4.33 25.39 -6.56
C PRO A 24 -4.04 25.09 -8.02
N LYS A 25 -2.76 25.01 -8.39
CA LYS A 25 -2.42 24.45 -9.69
C LYS A 25 -2.95 23.04 -9.61
N ASP A 26 -4.04 22.77 -10.31
CA ASP A 26 -4.57 21.43 -10.50
C ASP A 26 -3.45 20.62 -11.15
N LYS A 27 -2.64 19.97 -10.32
CA LYS A 27 -1.66 19.01 -10.79
C LYS A 27 -2.48 17.80 -11.22
N PRO A 28 -2.35 17.37 -12.49
CA PRO A 28 -3.00 16.14 -12.89
C PRO A 28 -2.53 15.01 -11.97
N MET A 29 -3.45 14.08 -11.69
CA MET A 29 -3.21 12.95 -10.77
C MET A 29 -1.98 12.12 -11.18
N PHE A 30 -1.65 12.14 -12.48
CA PHE A 30 -0.45 11.54 -13.05
C PHE A 30 0.10 12.47 -14.14
N ASN A 31 1.42 12.67 -14.16
CA ASN A 31 2.11 13.51 -15.15
C ASN A 31 2.74 12.70 -16.28
N ASN A 32 3.01 11.40 -16.07
CA ASN A 32 3.61 10.49 -17.02
C ASN A 32 3.22 9.03 -16.73
N LEU A 33 3.57 8.12 -17.66
CA LEU A 33 3.32 6.69 -17.53
C LEU A 33 4.08 6.07 -16.35
N ASP A 34 5.28 6.57 -16.04
CA ASP A 34 6.12 6.07 -14.96
C ASP A 34 5.45 6.24 -13.59
N GLU A 35 4.78 7.37 -13.36
CA GLU A 35 4.02 7.60 -12.13
C GLU A 35 2.83 6.63 -11.99
N VAL A 36 2.18 6.27 -13.10
CA VAL A 36 1.09 5.28 -13.12
C VAL A 36 1.64 3.89 -12.79
N LEU A 37 2.76 3.50 -13.41
CA LEU A 37 3.41 2.21 -13.16
C LEU A 37 3.89 2.11 -11.72
N ALA A 38 4.59 3.12 -11.20
CA ALA A 38 5.01 3.19 -9.81
C ALA A 38 3.82 2.99 -8.85
N LYS A 39 2.66 3.59 -9.18
CA LYS A 39 1.47 3.42 -8.35
C LYS A 39 0.88 2.01 -8.40
N ILE A 40 0.96 1.35 -9.55
CA ILE A 40 0.57 -0.06 -9.71
C ILE A 40 1.52 -0.96 -8.90
N TYR A 41 2.83 -0.69 -8.91
CA TYR A 41 3.81 -1.40 -8.10
C TYR A 41 3.53 -1.28 -6.60
N ASP A 42 3.30 -0.06 -6.11
CA ASP A 42 2.92 0.18 -4.72
C ASP A 42 1.68 -0.63 -4.31
N LEU A 43 0.67 -0.66 -5.18
CA LEU A 43 -0.57 -1.40 -4.94
C LEU A 43 -0.32 -2.91 -4.93
N MET A 44 0.48 -3.42 -5.87
CA MET A 44 0.84 -4.84 -5.94
C MET A 44 1.65 -5.30 -4.74
N ASP A 45 2.62 -4.49 -4.28
CA ASP A 45 3.40 -4.79 -3.09
C ASP A 45 2.55 -4.77 -1.82
N TRP A 46 1.57 -3.87 -1.74
CA TRP A 46 0.60 -3.85 -0.65
C TRP A 46 -0.28 -5.12 -0.64
N VAL A 47 -0.81 -5.53 -1.80
CA VAL A 47 -1.59 -6.76 -1.93
C VAL A 47 -0.73 -8.00 -1.61
N PHE A 48 0.50 -8.05 -2.10
CA PHE A 48 1.44 -9.14 -1.82
C PHE A 48 1.75 -9.25 -0.33
N THR A 49 1.99 -8.11 0.33
CA THR A 49 2.21 -8.05 1.78
C THR A 49 0.99 -8.59 2.53
N GLY A 50 -0.22 -8.20 2.12
CA GLY A 50 -1.47 -8.73 2.67
C GLY A 50 -1.60 -10.25 2.49
N ALA A 51 -1.32 -10.76 1.29
CA ALA A 51 -1.34 -12.19 0.99
C ALA A 51 -0.28 -12.98 1.78
N PHE A 52 0.90 -12.40 2.01
CA PHE A 52 1.95 -13.00 2.82
C PHE A 52 1.53 -13.12 4.28
N ILE A 53 0.96 -12.07 4.86
CA ILE A 53 0.41 -12.11 6.22
C ILE A 53 -0.67 -13.19 6.33
N LEU A 54 -1.58 -13.24 5.36
CA LEU A 54 -2.64 -14.24 5.33
C LEU A 54 -2.10 -15.68 5.23
N THR A 55 -1.04 -15.87 4.44
CA THR A 55 -0.33 -17.16 4.33
C THR A 55 0.19 -17.59 5.70
N ILE A 56 0.87 -16.70 6.43
CA ILE A 56 1.38 -17.00 7.77
C ILE A 56 0.23 -17.41 8.70
N LEU A 57 -0.90 -16.70 8.67
CA LEU A 57 -2.08 -17.05 9.48
C LEU A 57 -2.60 -18.45 9.16
N PHE A 58 -2.72 -18.83 7.88
CA PHE A 58 -3.17 -20.17 7.51
C PHE A 58 -2.18 -21.26 7.90
N VAL A 59 -0.88 -21.00 7.81
CA VAL A 59 0.15 -21.92 8.30
C VAL A 59 0.02 -22.15 9.80
N LEU A 60 -0.21 -21.08 10.58
CA LEU A 60 -0.41 -21.19 12.03
C LEU A 60 -1.69 -21.97 12.37
N ILE A 61 -2.80 -21.71 11.65
CA ILE A 61 -4.06 -22.46 11.83
C ILE A 61 -3.86 -23.94 11.49
N ALA A 62 -3.16 -24.24 10.40
CA ALA A 62 -2.83 -25.62 10.02
C ALA A 62 -2.01 -26.31 11.11
N ALA A 63 -0.97 -25.66 11.61
CA ALA A 63 -0.13 -26.18 12.69
C ALA A 63 -0.92 -26.43 13.98
N TYR A 64 -1.76 -25.46 14.38
CA TYR A 64 -2.63 -25.60 15.55
C TYR A 64 -3.57 -26.79 15.42
N LYS A 65 -4.20 -26.95 14.26
CA LYS A 65 -5.11 -28.08 13.97
C LYS A 65 -4.39 -29.42 14.00
N MET A 66 -3.17 -29.50 13.47
CA MET A 66 -2.37 -30.73 13.52
C MET A 66 -2.02 -31.11 14.97
N ILE A 67 -1.53 -30.16 15.76
CA ILE A 67 -1.11 -30.39 17.15
C ILE A 67 -2.29 -30.76 18.05
N THR A 68 -3.40 -30.03 17.96
CA THR A 68 -4.57 -30.24 18.81
C THR A 68 -5.36 -31.50 18.49
N SER A 69 -5.18 -32.07 17.29
CA SER A 69 -5.92 -33.25 16.86
C SER A 69 -5.46 -34.58 17.49
N GLY A 70 -4.35 -34.60 18.22
CA GLY A 70 -3.86 -35.80 18.93
C GLY A 70 -3.54 -37.00 18.03
N GLY A 71 -3.27 -36.78 16.73
CA GLY A 71 -2.98 -37.86 15.77
C GLY A 71 -4.19 -38.39 15.00
N GLY A 72 -5.37 -37.82 15.20
CA GLY A 72 -6.60 -38.19 14.48
C GLY A 72 -6.78 -37.50 13.12
N LYS A 73 -8.04 -37.44 12.65
CA LYS A 73 -8.41 -36.81 11.36
C LYS A 73 -7.93 -35.36 11.20
N GLY A 74 -7.77 -34.63 12.30
CA GLY A 74 -7.29 -33.24 12.25
C GLY A 74 -5.84 -33.08 11.77
N VAL A 75 -5.02 -34.14 11.80
CA VAL A 75 -3.68 -34.12 11.16
C VAL A 75 -3.81 -34.04 9.65
N GLU A 76 -4.69 -34.84 9.07
CA GLU A 76 -4.89 -34.88 7.62
C GLU A 76 -5.53 -33.57 7.13
N GLU A 77 -6.51 -33.07 7.87
CA GLU A 77 -7.12 -31.77 7.57
C GLU A 77 -6.12 -30.62 7.69
N GLY A 78 -5.26 -30.63 8.72
CA GLY A 78 -4.22 -29.62 8.89
C GLY A 78 -3.16 -29.66 7.78
N LYS A 79 -2.76 -30.86 7.31
CA LYS A 79 -1.90 -31.01 6.13
C LYS A 79 -2.53 -30.42 4.88
N GLN A 80 -3.82 -30.69 4.65
CA GLN A 80 -4.53 -30.10 3.52
C GLN A 80 -4.55 -28.58 3.60
N THR A 81 -4.85 -28.01 4.77
CA THR A 81 -4.79 -26.55 4.98
C THR A 81 -3.40 -26.00 4.70
N LEU A 82 -2.34 -26.69 5.13
CA LEU A 82 -0.96 -26.28 4.87
C LEU A 82 -0.62 -26.30 3.37
N ILE A 83 -1.05 -27.35 2.65
CA ILE A 83 -0.85 -27.46 1.20
C ILE A 83 -1.54 -26.28 0.48
N TRP A 84 -2.78 -25.97 0.84
CA TRP A 84 -3.49 -24.84 0.26
C TRP A 84 -2.84 -23.49 0.58
N ALA A 85 -2.30 -23.31 1.78
CA ALA A 85 -1.53 -22.12 2.14
C ALA A 85 -0.28 -21.97 1.25
N ILE A 86 0.46 -23.06 1.02
CA ILE A 86 1.66 -23.07 0.16
C ILE A 86 1.29 -22.76 -1.28
N ILE A 87 0.21 -23.38 -1.81
CA ILE A 87 -0.24 -23.11 -3.18
C ILE A 87 -0.67 -21.65 -3.33
N GLY A 88 -1.44 -21.11 -2.39
CA GLY A 88 -1.84 -19.70 -2.40
C GLY A 88 -0.64 -18.75 -2.39
N PHE A 89 0.37 -19.06 -1.58
CA PHE A 89 1.61 -18.28 -1.55
C PHE A 89 2.41 -18.39 -2.85
N ALA A 90 2.50 -19.58 -3.45
CA ALA A 90 3.15 -19.77 -4.74
C ALA A 90 2.47 -18.93 -5.84
N VAL A 91 1.14 -18.87 -5.87
CA VAL A 91 0.39 -18.01 -6.78
C VAL A 91 0.68 -16.53 -6.54
N ALA A 92 0.75 -16.10 -5.28
CA ALA A 92 1.09 -14.72 -4.93
C ALA A 92 2.52 -14.33 -5.41
N LEU A 93 3.48 -15.25 -5.34
CA LEU A 93 4.83 -15.04 -5.87
C LEU A 93 4.82 -14.88 -7.39
N ILE A 94 4.03 -15.68 -8.10
CA ILE A 94 3.90 -15.57 -9.56
C ILE A 94 3.24 -14.24 -9.95
N ALA A 95 2.25 -13.78 -9.17
CA ALA A 95 1.60 -12.48 -9.40
C ALA A 95 2.59 -11.31 -9.36
N LYS A 96 3.65 -11.41 -8.55
CA LYS A 96 4.71 -10.38 -8.49
C LYS A 96 5.51 -10.24 -9.79
N ALA A 97 5.51 -11.25 -10.66
CA ALA A 97 6.18 -11.17 -11.96
C ALA A 97 5.38 -10.35 -12.99
N VAL A 98 4.08 -10.13 -12.79
CA VAL A 98 3.22 -9.46 -13.77
C VAL A 98 3.67 -8.03 -14.07
N PRO A 99 3.93 -7.15 -13.08
CA PRO A 99 4.38 -5.78 -13.34
C PRO A 99 5.69 -5.71 -14.14
N VAL A 100 6.64 -6.62 -13.86
CA VAL A 100 7.95 -6.69 -14.54
C VAL A 100 7.77 -7.00 -16.04
N VAL A 101 6.82 -7.87 -16.36
CA VAL A 101 6.47 -8.20 -17.74
C VAL A 101 5.81 -6.99 -18.42
N VAL A 102 4.95 -6.27 -17.71
CA VAL A 102 4.29 -5.06 -18.24
C VAL A 102 5.30 -3.97 -18.59
N GLU A 103 6.28 -3.70 -17.73
CA GLU A 103 7.37 -2.76 -18.03
C GLU A 103 8.14 -3.17 -19.29
N SER A 104 8.48 -4.46 -19.38
CA SER A 104 9.22 -5.02 -20.54
C SER A 104 8.48 -4.81 -21.87
N PHE A 105 7.15 -4.84 -21.87
CA PHE A 105 6.34 -4.59 -23.08
C PHE A 105 6.16 -3.10 -23.39
N LEU A 106 6.16 -2.25 -22.37
CA LEU A 106 6.03 -0.80 -22.52
C LEU A 106 7.35 -0.11 -22.86
N GLY A 107 8.48 -0.84 -22.77
CA GLY A 107 9.81 -0.33 -23.15
C GLY A 107 10.34 0.73 -22.19
N VAL A 108 9.85 0.71 -20.96
CA VAL A 108 10.23 1.60 -19.84
C VAL A 108 10.91 0.81 -18.73
#